data_AF-A0A956J163-F1
#
_entry.id   AF-A0A956J163-F1
#
_cell.length_a   1.000
_cell.length_b   1.000
_cell.length_c   1.000
_cell.angle_alpha   90.00
_cell.angle_beta   90.00
_cell.angle_gamma   90.00
#
_symmetry.space_group_name_H-M   'P 1'
#
loop_
_entity.id
_entity.type
_entity.pdbx_description
1 polymer ?
#
loop_
_entity_poly.entity_id
_entity_poly.type
_entity_poly.pdbx_seq_one_letter_code
_entity_poly.pdbx_strand_id
1 'polypeptide(L)'
;SDLDSGQRFPLTLAPDLPAYLVRPKPSFQTRILEQTGLYQRAERHGLLERLRGVNLLPHGGGYAYSQYTEVQGVLQDGPDQRRFQLSRPDGAVDAIGDVRGAAYGYRGDEVRQRMLELDLGEIEVETKISYILSRD
;
A
#
# COMPACT_ATOMS: atom_id res chain seq x y z
N SER A 1 -16.80 -17.07 0.36
CA SER A 1 -15.90 -15.92 0.11
C SER A 1 -14.46 -16.44 0.03
N ASP A 2 -13.49 -15.64 -0.43
CA ASP A 2 -12.08 -16.08 -0.48
C ASP A 2 -11.52 -16.47 0.91
N LEU A 3 -12.14 -15.97 1.97
CA LEU A 3 -11.85 -16.37 3.35
C LEU A 3 -12.24 -17.82 3.64
N ASP A 4 -13.31 -18.31 3.01
CA ASP A 4 -13.87 -19.65 3.26
C ASP A 4 -13.25 -20.72 2.35
N SER A 5 -12.70 -20.31 1.20
CA SER A 5 -12.15 -21.24 0.20
C SER A 5 -10.75 -21.75 0.54
N GLY A 6 -10.10 -21.20 1.57
CA GLY A 6 -8.71 -21.52 1.90
C GLY A 6 -7.70 -20.97 0.88
N GLN A 7 -8.11 -20.02 0.04
CA GLN A 7 -7.24 -19.42 -0.96
C GLN A 7 -6.03 -18.72 -0.33
N ARG A 8 -4.92 -18.68 -1.08
CA ARG A 8 -3.70 -17.97 -0.72
C ARG A 8 -3.40 -16.86 -1.69
N PHE A 9 -2.94 -15.76 -1.14
CA PHE A 9 -2.59 -14.57 -1.90
C PHE A 9 -1.08 -14.33 -1.81
N PRO A 10 -0.43 -14.02 -2.93
CA PRO A 10 0.99 -13.71 -2.92
C PRO A 10 1.23 -12.32 -2.31
N LEU A 11 2.29 -12.20 -1.52
CA LEU A 11 2.89 -10.93 -1.11
C LEU A 11 4.34 -10.88 -1.61
N THR A 12 4.62 -9.97 -2.56
CA THR A 12 5.93 -9.82 -3.20
C THR A 12 6.52 -8.44 -2.89
N LEU A 13 7.48 -8.37 -1.97
CA LEU A 13 7.95 -7.10 -1.40
C LEU A 13 8.93 -6.35 -2.31
N ALA A 14 9.98 -7.03 -2.73
CA ALA A 14 11.03 -6.54 -3.62
C ALA A 14 11.64 -7.73 -4.38
N PRO A 15 12.34 -7.52 -5.51
CA PRO A 15 12.94 -8.60 -6.28
C PRO A 15 13.94 -9.47 -5.49
N ASP A 16 14.61 -8.87 -4.51
CA ASP A 16 15.65 -9.47 -3.66
C ASP A 16 15.15 -9.90 -2.28
N LEU A 17 13.84 -9.79 -2.00
CA LEU A 17 13.21 -10.24 -0.77
C LEU A 17 12.30 -11.45 -0.98
N PRO A 18 12.14 -12.34 0.02
CA PRO A 18 11.20 -13.45 -0.06
C PRO A 18 9.80 -13.01 -0.53
N ALA A 19 9.21 -13.83 -1.41
CA ALA A 19 7.76 -13.83 -1.60
C ALA A 19 7.10 -14.67 -0.50
N TYR A 20 5.86 -14.34 -0.17
CA TYR A 20 5.06 -15.05 0.83
C TYR A 20 3.73 -15.52 0.26
N LEU A 21 3.22 -16.64 0.75
CA LEU A 21 1.81 -17.02 0.57
C LEU A 21 1.05 -16.72 1.85
N VAL A 22 0.05 -15.86 1.74
CA VAL A 22 -0.73 -15.34 2.85
C VAL A 22 -2.14 -15.91 2.82
N ARG A 23 -2.57 -16.46 3.97
CA ARG A 23 -3.98 -16.73 4.24
C ARG A 23 -4.67 -15.43 4.66
N PRO A 24 -5.74 -14.99 3.96
CA PRO A 24 -6.45 -13.78 4.33
C PRO A 24 -7.22 -13.95 5.64
N LYS A 25 -7.41 -12.84 6.36
CA LYS A 25 -8.34 -12.72 7.49
C LYS A 25 -9.41 -11.66 7.21
N PRO A 26 -10.56 -11.71 7.90
CA PRO A 26 -11.53 -10.63 7.87
C PRO A 26 -10.88 -9.30 8.26
N SER A 27 -10.87 -8.31 7.37
CA SER A 27 -10.16 -7.04 7.58
C SER A 27 -11.11 -5.83 7.70
N PHE A 28 -10.54 -4.66 7.98
CA PHE A 28 -11.25 -3.36 8.06
C PHE A 28 -12.51 -3.42 8.95
N GLN A 29 -12.40 -4.19 10.04
CA GLN A 29 -13.28 -4.07 11.20
C GLN A 29 -13.05 -2.71 11.87
N THR A 30 -13.98 -2.27 12.71
CA THR A 30 -13.89 -0.96 13.40
C THR A 30 -12.53 -0.73 14.05
N ARG A 31 -11.98 -1.73 14.75
CA ARG A 31 -10.63 -1.68 15.35
C ARG A 31 -9.53 -1.32 14.35
N ILE A 32 -9.50 -1.96 13.17
CA ILE A 32 -8.48 -1.71 12.14
C ILE A 32 -8.66 -0.32 11.53
N LEU A 33 -9.91 0.10 11.31
CA LEU A 33 -10.22 1.45 10.82
C LEU A 33 -9.75 2.54 11.81
N GLU A 34 -9.89 2.30 13.11
CA GLU A 34 -9.39 3.20 14.16
C GLU A 34 -7.86 3.21 14.19
N GLN A 35 -7.21 2.05 14.22
CA GLN A 35 -5.75 1.92 14.25
C GLN A 35 -5.02 2.52 13.03
N THR A 36 -5.73 2.67 11.91
CA THR A 36 -5.20 3.28 10.68
C THR A 36 -5.58 4.74 10.51
N GLY A 37 -6.38 5.31 11.43
CA GLY A 37 -6.95 6.66 11.29
C GLY A 37 -8.00 6.80 10.19
N LEU A 38 -8.38 5.70 9.53
CA LEU A 38 -9.35 5.70 8.44
C LEU A 38 -10.78 5.86 8.95
N TYR A 39 -11.09 5.50 10.20
CA TYR A 39 -12.44 5.58 10.74
C TYR A 39 -13.03 7.00 10.61
N GLN A 40 -12.35 7.99 11.19
CA GLN A 40 -12.81 9.39 11.20
C GLN A 40 -12.87 9.98 9.79
N ARG A 41 -11.93 9.60 8.92
CA ARG A 41 -11.91 10.04 7.52
C ARG A 41 -13.07 9.42 6.74
N ALA A 42 -13.33 8.13 6.92
CA ALA A 42 -14.43 7.42 6.29
C ALA A 42 -15.78 8.00 6.71
N GLU A 43 -15.96 8.28 8.00
CA GLU A 43 -17.18 8.90 8.54
C GLU A 43 -17.41 10.29 7.93
N ARG A 44 -16.38 11.16 7.93
CA ARG A 44 -16.44 12.51 7.35
C ARG A 44 -16.88 12.52 5.88
N HIS A 45 -16.54 11.48 5.13
CA HIS A 45 -16.87 11.35 3.71
C HIS A 45 -18.08 10.45 3.44
N GLY A 46 -18.78 9.94 4.46
CA GLY A 46 -19.93 9.05 4.29
C GLY A 46 -19.59 7.68 3.71
N LEU A 47 -18.35 7.22 3.87
CA LEU A 47 -17.82 5.97 3.32
C LEU A 47 -17.71 4.83 4.35
N LEU A 48 -18.07 5.07 5.62
CA LEU A 48 -17.86 4.12 6.71
C LEU A 48 -18.52 2.76 6.43
N GLU A 49 -19.80 2.75 6.03
CA GLU A 49 -20.52 1.51 5.72
C GLU A 49 -20.00 0.79 4.48
N ARG A 50 -19.34 1.52 3.56
CA ARG A 50 -18.70 0.92 2.38
C ARG A 50 -17.35 0.30 2.69
N LEU A 51 -16.67 0.79 3.73
CA LEU A 51 -15.33 0.33 4.12
C LEU A 51 -15.37 -0.75 5.20
N ARG A 52 -16.38 -0.73 6.07
CA ARG A 52 -16.53 -1.71 7.15
C ARG A 52 -16.73 -3.10 6.56
N GLY A 53 -15.84 -4.02 6.92
CA GLY A 53 -15.90 -5.42 6.50
C GLY A 53 -15.38 -5.70 5.09
N VAL A 54 -14.75 -4.72 4.43
CA VAL A 54 -14.00 -4.97 3.19
C VAL A 54 -12.73 -5.75 3.53
N ASN A 55 -12.45 -6.80 2.76
CA ASN A 55 -11.24 -7.59 2.91
C ASN A 55 -10.14 -7.08 1.97
N LEU A 56 -9.05 -6.57 2.54
CA LEU A 56 -7.90 -6.04 1.81
C LEU A 56 -6.62 -6.71 2.30
N LEU A 57 -5.82 -7.17 1.34
CA LEU A 57 -4.46 -7.65 1.58
C LEU A 57 -3.48 -6.88 0.69
N PRO A 58 -2.27 -6.57 1.17
CA PRO A 58 -1.21 -6.09 0.31
C PRO A 58 -0.79 -7.20 -0.66
N HIS A 59 -0.54 -6.82 -1.92
CA HIS A 59 0.03 -7.74 -2.92
C HIS A 59 1.54 -7.52 -3.10
N GLY A 60 2.07 -6.34 -2.76
CA GLY A 60 3.50 -6.07 -2.86
C GLY A 60 3.98 -4.93 -1.97
N GLY A 61 5.31 -4.73 -1.96
CA GLY A 61 5.97 -3.77 -1.06
C GLY A 61 5.70 -2.31 -1.41
N GLY A 62 5.31 -2.04 -2.67
CA GLY A 62 5.10 -0.69 -3.16
C GLY A 62 6.40 0.13 -3.24
N TYR A 63 6.28 1.29 -3.85
CA TYR A 63 7.41 2.19 -4.07
C TYR A 63 7.57 3.20 -2.93
N ALA A 64 8.82 3.55 -2.65
CA ALA A 64 9.24 4.61 -1.76
C ALA A 64 9.93 5.68 -2.60
N TYR A 65 9.39 6.90 -2.57
CA TYR A 65 9.95 8.06 -3.25
C TYR A 65 10.56 8.99 -2.21
N SER A 66 11.81 8.75 -1.81
CA SER A 66 12.47 9.45 -0.70
C SER A 66 12.67 10.95 -0.92
N GLN A 67 12.59 11.40 -2.18
CA GLN A 67 12.58 12.81 -2.56
C GLN A 67 11.29 13.55 -2.19
N TYR A 68 10.22 12.83 -1.81
CA TYR A 68 8.93 13.40 -1.43
C TYR A 68 8.52 12.92 -0.04
N THR A 69 7.89 13.80 0.74
CA THR A 69 7.42 13.50 2.10
C THR A 69 5.91 13.29 2.15
N GLU A 70 5.14 14.11 1.43
CA GLU A 70 3.68 14.04 1.44
C GLU A 70 3.06 14.64 0.18
N VAL A 71 1.80 14.28 -0.08
CA VAL A 71 0.95 14.94 -1.07
C VAL A 71 0.21 16.07 -0.36
N GLN A 72 0.49 17.32 -0.72
CA GLN A 72 -0.20 18.49 -0.17
C GLN A 72 -1.56 18.74 -0.83
N GLY A 73 -1.67 18.39 -2.11
CA GLY A 73 -2.84 18.79 -2.87
C GLY A 73 -2.83 18.32 -4.30
N VAL A 74 -3.88 18.71 -5.01
CA VAL A 74 -4.09 18.41 -6.41
C VAL A 74 -4.40 19.73 -7.11
N LEU A 75 -3.61 20.06 -8.12
CA LEU A 75 -3.92 21.14 -9.06
C LEU A 75 -4.68 20.52 -10.23
N GLN A 76 -5.84 21.08 -10.55
CA GLN A 76 -6.67 20.64 -11.66
C GLN A 76 -6.89 21.82 -12.60
N ASP A 77 -6.07 21.88 -13.66
CA ASP A 77 -6.08 22.98 -14.64
C ASP A 77 -7.04 22.71 -15.82
N GLY A 78 -7.66 21.52 -15.85
CA GLY A 78 -8.62 21.07 -16.87
C GLY A 78 -9.10 19.63 -16.60
N PRO A 79 -9.98 19.07 -17.44
CA PRO A 79 -10.58 17.74 -17.22
C PRO A 79 -9.52 16.63 -17.09
N ASP A 80 -8.46 16.69 -17.89
CA ASP A 80 -7.37 15.68 -17.90
C ASP A 80 -6.01 16.24 -17.44
N GLN A 81 -5.97 17.48 -16.94
CA GLN A 81 -4.74 18.12 -16.49
C GLN A 81 -4.69 18.12 -14.96
N ARG A 82 -4.34 16.97 -14.40
CA ARG A 82 -4.16 16.77 -12.97
C ARG A 82 -2.68 16.75 -12.62
N ARG A 83 -2.26 17.63 -11.72
CA ARG A 83 -0.92 17.62 -11.12
C ARG A 83 -1.04 17.45 -9.61
N PHE A 84 -0.08 16.75 -9.02
CA PHE A 84 0.01 16.51 -7.59
C PHE A 84 1.06 17.44 -7.00
N GLN A 85 0.67 18.17 -5.96
CA GLN A 85 1.60 18.98 -5.18
C GLN A 85 2.27 18.08 -4.15
N LEU A 86 3.58 17.91 -4.25
CA LEU A 86 4.36 17.04 -3.39
C LEU A 86 5.38 17.86 -2.60
N SER A 87 5.34 17.74 -1.27
CA SER A 87 6.37 18.31 -0.39
C SER A 87 7.67 17.53 -0.54
N ARG A 88 8.79 18.25 -0.55
CA ARG A 88 10.14 17.69 -0.41
C ARG A 88 10.63 17.80 1.04
N PRO A 89 11.64 17.00 1.45
CA PRO A 89 12.23 17.09 2.79
C PRO A 89 12.79 18.48 3.17
N ASP A 90 13.21 19.27 2.17
CA ASP A 90 13.72 20.63 2.36
C ASP A 90 12.61 21.71 2.46
N GLY A 91 11.34 21.30 2.39
CA GLY A 91 10.17 22.18 2.43
C GLY A 91 9.76 22.76 1.07
N ALA A 92 10.50 22.50 -0.01
CA ALA A 92 10.06 22.87 -1.36
C ALA A 92 8.84 22.03 -1.80
N VAL A 93 8.06 22.55 -2.74
CA VAL A 93 6.89 21.87 -3.29
C VAL A 93 7.02 21.72 -4.79
N ASP A 94 6.94 20.49 -5.28
CA ASP A 94 6.86 20.18 -6.70
C ASP A 94 5.41 19.99 -7.14
N ALA A 95 5.11 20.30 -8.41
CA ALA A 95 3.84 19.95 -9.05
C ALA A 95 4.10 19.00 -10.22
N ILE A 96 3.81 17.70 -10.04
CA ILE A 96 4.10 16.66 -11.05
C ILE A 96 2.81 16.00 -11.57
N GLY A 97 2.80 15.58 -12.83
CA GLY A 97 1.68 14.83 -13.42
C GLY A 97 1.71 13.34 -13.07
N ASP A 98 2.92 12.75 -13.01
CA ASP A 98 3.15 11.36 -12.64
C ASP A 98 4.56 11.17 -12.05
N VAL A 99 4.81 9.96 -11.51
CA VAL A 99 6.08 9.57 -10.88
C VAL A 99 6.91 8.61 -11.75
N ARG A 100 6.57 8.41 -13.02
CA ARG A 100 7.17 7.36 -13.87
C ARG A 100 8.67 7.58 -14.13
N GLY A 101 9.11 8.83 -14.18
CA GLY A 101 10.52 9.19 -14.33
C GLY A 101 11.27 9.39 -13.01
N ALA A 102 10.58 9.23 -11.88
CA ALA A 102 11.16 9.52 -10.57
C ALA A 102 11.92 8.29 -10.03
N ALA A 103 13.11 8.50 -9.48
CA ALA A 103 13.83 7.45 -8.77
C ALA A 103 12.99 6.94 -7.60
N TYR A 104 13.02 5.63 -7.36
CA TYR A 104 12.28 4.99 -6.29
C TYR A 104 13.06 3.82 -5.68
N GLY A 105 12.79 3.54 -4.41
CA GLY A 105 13.13 2.28 -3.76
C GLY A 105 11.88 1.43 -3.50
N TYR A 106 12.06 0.23 -2.95
CA TYR A 106 10.98 -0.56 -2.37
C TYR A 106 10.87 -0.27 -0.87
N ARG A 107 9.66 -0.34 -0.30
CA ARG A 107 9.45 -0.18 1.16
C ARG A 107 9.95 -1.38 1.99
N GLY A 108 10.45 -2.43 1.32
CA GLY A 108 11.03 -3.60 1.97
C GLY A 108 10.03 -4.36 2.84
N ASP A 109 10.49 -4.80 4.02
CA ASP A 109 9.73 -5.64 4.96
C ASP A 109 8.59 -4.93 5.70
N GLU A 110 8.56 -3.60 5.64
CA GLU A 110 7.59 -2.78 6.39
C GLU A 110 6.14 -3.14 6.07
N VAL A 111 5.85 -3.49 4.80
CA VAL A 111 4.49 -3.89 4.39
C VAL A 111 4.07 -5.21 5.03
N ARG A 112 4.98 -6.17 5.13
CA ARG A 112 4.72 -7.45 5.79
C ARG A 112 4.52 -7.24 7.29
N GLN A 113 5.38 -6.46 7.92
CA GLN A 113 5.27 -6.14 9.36
C GLN A 113 3.93 -5.48 9.65
N ARG A 114 3.56 -4.46 8.87
CA ARG A 114 2.29 -3.76 9.06
C ARG A 114 1.06 -4.63 8.85
N MET A 115 1.12 -5.55 7.88
CA MET A 115 0.06 -6.53 7.64
C MET A 115 -0.16 -7.43 8.86
N LEU A 116 0.93 -7.91 9.47
CA LEU A 116 0.88 -8.75 10.67
C LEU A 116 0.39 -7.97 11.90
N GLU A 117 0.87 -6.74 12.09
CA GLU A 117 0.43 -5.85 13.17
C GLU A 117 -1.08 -5.57 13.15
N LEU A 118 -1.64 -5.38 11.96
CA LEU A 118 -3.06 -5.12 11.74
C LEU A 118 -3.90 -6.41 11.67
N ASP A 119 -3.27 -7.57 11.83
CA ASP A 119 -3.89 -8.90 11.75
C ASP A 119 -4.69 -9.13 10.45
N LEU A 120 -4.18 -8.62 9.32
CA LEU A 120 -4.86 -8.72 8.02
C LEU A 120 -4.76 -10.13 7.40
N GLY A 121 -3.79 -10.92 7.82
CA GLY A 121 -3.54 -12.25 7.30
C GLY A 121 -2.43 -12.99 8.04
N GLU A 122 -2.27 -14.26 7.71
CA GLU A 122 -1.22 -15.13 8.26
C GLU A 122 -0.31 -15.63 7.15
N ILE A 123 1.00 -15.62 7.41
CA ILE A 123 1.99 -16.18 6.48
C ILE A 123 2.01 -17.69 6.67
N GLU A 124 1.78 -18.43 5.59
CA GLU A 124 1.87 -19.89 5.59
C GLU A 124 3.10 -20.42 4.85
N VAL A 125 3.61 -19.66 3.89
CA VAL A 125 4.83 -19.98 3.15
C VAL A 125 5.70 -18.75 3.04
N GLU A 126 6.99 -18.95 3.29
CA GLU A 126 8.07 -18.00 2.98
C GLU A 126 8.98 -18.67 1.95
N THR A 127 9.21 -17.99 0.82
CA THR A 127 10.07 -18.51 -0.25
C THR A 127 11.53 -18.19 -0.02
N LYS A 128 12.43 -18.96 -0.62
CA LYS A 128 13.86 -18.63 -0.73
C LYS A 128 14.16 -18.23 -2.17
N ILE A 129 14.68 -17.03 -2.37
CA ILE A 129 15.12 -16.59 -3.69
C ILE A 129 16.38 -17.36 -4.08
N SER A 130 16.37 -17.91 -5.30
CA SER A 130 17.55 -18.56 -5.90
C SER A 130 18.11 -17.75 -7.08
N TYR A 131 17.24 -17.08 -7.84
CA TYR A 131 17.61 -16.29 -9.02
C TYR A 131 16.68 -15.09 -9.16
N ILE A 132 17.21 -13.99 -9.71
CA ILE A 132 16.46 -12.79 -10.09
C ILE A 132 16.76 -12.53 -11.57
N LEU A 133 15.71 -12.39 -12.38
CA LEU A 133 15.81 -12.04 -13.79
C LEU A 133 15.36 -10.59 -13.96
N SER A 134 16.30 -9.67 -14.14
CA SER A 134 16.03 -8.29 -14.53
C SER A 134 16.31 -8.09 -16.02
N ARG A 135 15.53 -7.23 -16.69
CA ARG A 135 15.92 -6.70 -18.00
C ARG A 135 16.79 -5.47 -17.76
N ASP A 136 17.96 -5.45 -18.40
CA ASP A 136 18.83 -4.27 -18.49
C ASP A 136 18.14 -3.13 -19.27
#